data_AF-A0AAV8Y9F9-F1
#
_entry.id   AF-A0AAV8Y9F9-F1
#
_cell.length_a   1.000
_cell.length_b   1.000
_cell.length_c   1.000
_cell.angle_alpha   90.00
_cell.angle_beta   90.00
_cell.angle_gamma   90.00
#
_symmetry.space_group_name_H-M   'P 1'
#
loop_
_entity.id
_entity.type
_entity.pdbx_description
1 polymer ?
#
loop_
_entity_poly.entity_id
_entity_poly.type
_entity_poly.pdbx_seq_one_letter_code
_entity_poly.pdbx_strand_id
1 'polypeptide(L)'
;MLYHPCANKNEVNALKKLIKGCLYRHVITPYNFLSPERPLALVTWGHRLEMSKVAPELVVEFVRRHALKGPEQTYRDGQYTLELKEQAEVVSSIDDANLCPKDVNINMK
;
A
#
# COMPACT_ATOMS: atom_id res chain seq x y z
N MET A 1 -3.58 -2.10 0.11
CA MET A 1 -3.12 -2.58 -1.21
C MET A 1 -3.81 -3.89 -1.51
N LEU A 2 -4.40 -3.99 -2.68
CA LEU A 2 -4.99 -5.20 -3.23
C LEU A 2 -4.18 -5.65 -4.44
N TYR A 3 -4.09 -6.96 -4.68
CA TYR A 3 -3.47 -7.49 -5.89
C TYR A 3 -4.16 -8.77 -6.36
N HIS A 4 -4.27 -8.97 -7.67
CA HIS A 4 -4.82 -10.19 -8.23
C HIS A 4 -3.88 -11.39 -7.94
N PRO A 5 -4.38 -12.58 -7.56
CA PRO A 5 -3.54 -13.75 -7.29
C PRO A 5 -2.59 -14.14 -8.44
N CYS A 6 -3.03 -13.89 -9.68
CA CYS A 6 -2.25 -14.15 -10.91
C CYS A 6 -1.38 -12.97 -11.37
N ALA A 7 -1.30 -11.88 -10.59
CA ALA A 7 -0.48 -10.72 -10.95
C ALA A 7 1.01 -11.08 -11.07
N ASN A 8 1.75 -10.33 -11.87
CA ASN A 8 3.20 -10.50 -11.98
C ASN A 8 3.86 -10.31 -10.59
N LYS A 9 4.56 -11.34 -10.12
CA LYS A 9 5.16 -11.35 -8.77
C LYS A 9 6.17 -10.22 -8.55
N ASN A 10 6.91 -9.81 -9.59
CA ASN A 10 7.88 -8.72 -9.47
C ASN A 10 7.18 -7.38 -9.26
N GLU A 11 6.09 -7.13 -9.98
CA GLU A 11 5.26 -5.94 -9.81
C GLU A 11 4.60 -5.91 -8.43
N VAL A 12 4.05 -7.05 -7.97
CA VAL A 12 3.49 -7.17 -6.61
C VAL A 12 4.55 -6.88 -5.55
N ASN A 13 5.75 -7.44 -5.68
CA ASN A 13 6.84 -7.24 -4.72
C ASN A 13 7.36 -5.80 -4.74
N ALA A 14 7.45 -5.18 -5.92
CA ALA A 14 7.81 -3.78 -6.05
C ALA A 14 6.80 -2.87 -5.33
N LEU A 15 5.50 -3.10 -5.53
CA LEU A 15 4.45 -2.33 -4.85
C LEU A 15 4.44 -2.58 -3.34
N LYS A 16 4.61 -3.84 -2.89
CA LYS A 16 4.74 -4.18 -1.46
C LYS A 16 5.88 -3.40 -0.81
N LYS A 17 7.08 -3.43 -1.42
CA LYS A 17 8.25 -2.72 -0.91
C LYS A 17 8.00 -1.22 -0.82
N LEU A 18 7.32 -0.65 -1.82
CA LEU A 18 6.98 0.76 -1.85
C LEU A 18 6.00 1.14 -0.74
N ILE A 19 4.90 0.41 -0.58
CA ILE A 19 3.89 0.66 0.44
C ILE A 19 4.47 0.50 1.85
N LYS A 20 5.21 -0.58 2.12
CA LYS A 20 5.88 -0.79 3.41
C LYS A 20 6.90 0.29 3.76
N GLY A 21 7.49 0.93 2.76
CA GLY A 21 8.39 2.08 2.95
C GLY A 21 7.68 3.42 3.06
N CYS A 22 6.37 3.46 2.82
CA CYS A 22 5.59 4.68 2.75
C CYS A 22 4.82 4.99 4.03
N LEU A 23 4.21 3.98 4.65
CA LEU A 23 3.40 4.18 5.84
C LEU A 23 3.34 2.89 6.66
N TYR A 24 3.23 3.06 7.97
CA TYR A 24 2.97 2.02 8.93
C TYR A 24 1.59 1.40 8.70
N ARG A 25 0.52 2.20 8.73
CA ARG A 25 -0.85 1.67 8.77
C ARG A 25 -1.35 1.23 7.40
N HIS A 26 -1.02 0.00 7.02
CA HIS A 26 -1.44 -0.58 5.76
C HIS A 26 -1.85 -2.05 5.88
N VAL A 27 -2.75 -2.47 5.00
CA VAL A 27 -3.09 -3.88 4.76
C VAL A 27 -2.73 -4.23 3.33
N ILE A 28 -2.05 -5.36 3.14
CA ILE A 28 -1.74 -5.93 1.84
C ILE A 28 -2.41 -7.30 1.75
N THR A 29 -3.32 -7.48 0.80
CA THR A 29 -4.07 -8.74 0.66
C THR A 29 -4.36 -9.07 -0.80
N PRO A 30 -4.36 -10.35 -1.19
CA PRO A 30 -4.83 -10.76 -2.51
C PRO A 30 -6.34 -10.47 -2.69
N TYR A 31 -6.75 -10.13 -3.90
CA TYR A 31 -8.14 -9.86 -4.26
C TYR A 31 -8.41 -10.32 -5.69
N ASN A 32 -9.24 -11.36 -5.84
CA ASN A 32 -9.51 -12.03 -7.12
C ASN A 32 -10.51 -11.31 -8.02
N PHE A 33 -11.16 -10.23 -7.56
CA PHE A 33 -12.06 -9.43 -8.39
C PHE A 33 -11.39 -8.21 -9.05
N LEU A 34 -10.07 -8.04 -8.92
CA LEU A 34 -9.35 -7.11 -9.80
C LEU A 34 -9.31 -7.67 -11.22
N SER A 35 -9.43 -6.79 -12.21
CA SER A 35 -9.27 -7.22 -13.61
C SER A 35 -7.84 -7.70 -13.86
N PRO A 36 -7.64 -8.73 -14.70
CA PRO A 36 -6.30 -9.18 -15.10
C PRO A 36 -5.47 -8.08 -15.78
N GLU A 37 -6.11 -7.13 -16.46
CA GLU A 37 -5.47 -6.00 -17.14
C GLU A 37 -4.95 -4.94 -16.15
N ARG A 38 -5.58 -4.81 -14.98
CA ARG A 38 -5.16 -3.91 -13.90
C ARG A 38 -5.11 -4.66 -12.56
N PRO A 39 -4.12 -5.56 -12.40
CA PRO A 39 -4.13 -6.53 -11.31
C PRO A 39 -3.59 -5.95 -9.99
N LEU A 40 -3.31 -4.65 -9.91
CA LEU A 40 -2.80 -3.98 -8.71
C LEU A 40 -3.74 -2.83 -8.34
N ALA A 41 -4.05 -2.68 -7.05
CA ALA A 41 -4.82 -1.54 -6.59
C ALA A 41 -4.36 -0.99 -5.23
N LEU A 42 -4.42 0.33 -5.10
CA LEU A 42 -4.40 1.03 -3.83
C LEU A 42 -5.81 1.51 -3.52
N VAL A 43 -6.21 1.36 -2.26
CA VAL A 43 -7.53 1.73 -1.78
C VAL A 43 -7.34 2.48 -0.48
N THR A 44 -7.99 3.63 -0.38
CA THR A 44 -8.13 4.43 0.84
C THR A 44 -9.59 4.84 0.99
N TRP A 45 -9.92 5.59 2.04
CA TRP A 45 -11.28 6.07 2.25
C TRP A 45 -11.76 6.92 1.06
N GLY A 46 -12.76 6.44 0.31
CA GLY A 46 -13.38 7.13 -0.82
C GLY A 46 -12.56 7.16 -2.12
N HIS A 47 -11.38 6.56 -2.17
CA HIS A 47 -10.52 6.61 -3.37
C HIS A 47 -9.90 5.25 -3.70
N ARG A 48 -9.69 5.01 -5.00
CA ARG A 48 -8.92 3.87 -5.49
C ARG A 48 -7.98 4.29 -6.62
N LEU A 49 -6.86 3.60 -6.75
CA LEU A 49 -5.95 3.67 -7.88
C LEU A 49 -5.70 2.25 -8.38
N GLU A 50 -6.11 1.94 -9.60
CA GLU A 50 -5.89 0.64 -10.24
C GLU A 50 -4.80 0.76 -11.31
N MET A 51 -3.89 -0.21 -11.38
CA MET A 51 -2.68 -0.14 -12.19
C MET A 51 -2.39 -1.50 -12.86
N SER A 52 -1.88 -1.44 -14.09
CA SER A 52 -1.35 -2.61 -14.81
C SER A 52 0.10 -2.92 -14.43
N LYS A 53 0.88 -1.88 -14.15
CA LYS A 53 2.28 -1.93 -13.69
C LYS A 53 2.50 -0.90 -12.58
N VAL A 54 3.48 -1.12 -11.73
CA VAL A 54 3.82 -0.19 -10.65
C VAL A 54 4.41 1.09 -11.24
N ALA A 55 3.82 2.22 -10.88
CA ALA A 55 4.33 3.55 -11.17
C ALA A 55 4.67 4.24 -9.83
N PRO A 56 5.94 4.24 -9.38
CA PRO A 56 6.28 4.64 -8.02
C PRO A 56 5.85 6.06 -7.67
N GLU A 57 6.00 7.00 -8.60
CA GLU A 57 5.61 8.41 -8.41
C GLU A 57 4.11 8.54 -8.15
N LEU A 58 3.27 7.88 -8.95
CA LEU A 58 1.82 7.88 -8.79
C LEU A 58 1.39 7.22 -7.47
N VAL A 59 2.09 6.17 -7.05
CA VAL A 59 1.83 5.52 -5.75
C VAL A 59 2.14 6.46 -4.60
N VAL A 60 3.31 7.10 -4.61
CA VAL A 60 3.72 8.06 -3.58
C VAL A 60 2.77 9.24 -3.53
N GLU A 61 2.41 9.81 -4.68
CA GLU A 61 1.44 10.90 -4.79
C GLU A 61 0.07 10.47 -4.22
N PHE A 62 -0.42 9.28 -4.61
CA PHE A 62 -1.70 8.76 -4.15
C PHE A 62 -1.72 8.57 -2.63
N VAL A 63 -0.67 7.97 -2.05
CA VAL A 63 -0.55 7.78 -0.60
C VAL A 63 -0.54 9.13 0.12
N ARG A 64 0.32 10.06 -0.29
CA ARG A 64 0.40 11.40 0.32
C ARG A 64 -0.92 12.17 0.22
N ARG A 65 -1.64 12.03 -0.90
CA ARG A 65 -2.90 12.74 -1.12
C ARG A 65 -4.09 12.12 -0.41
N HIS A 66 -4.15 10.79 -0.28
CA HIS A 66 -5.40 10.11 0.12
C HIS A 66 -5.29 9.22 1.37
N ALA A 67 -4.10 8.94 1.89
CA ALA A 67 -3.97 8.21 3.16
C ALA A 67 -4.44 9.08 4.34
N LEU A 68 -4.80 8.42 5.45
CA LEU A 68 -5.18 9.03 6.74
C LEU A 68 -6.41 9.95 6.73
N LYS A 69 -7.18 9.96 5.63
CA LYS A 69 -8.43 10.73 5.48
C LYS A 69 -9.70 9.95 5.86
N GLY A 70 -9.55 8.80 6.50
CA GLY A 70 -10.67 8.02 7.00
C GLY A 70 -11.27 8.64 8.27
N PRO A 71 -12.52 8.27 8.63
CA PRO A 71 -13.14 8.72 9.88
C PRO A 71 -12.44 8.14 11.11
N GLU A 72 -11.81 6.98 10.98
CA GLU A 72 -11.05 6.34 12.03
C GLU A 72 -9.63 6.93 12.12
N GLN A 73 -9.29 7.45 13.31
CA GLN A 73 -8.02 8.11 13.61
C GLN A 73 -7.33 7.41 14.79
N THR A 74 -7.09 6.11 14.64
CA THR A 74 -6.36 5.29 15.63
C THR A 74 -5.13 4.64 15.00
N TYR A 75 -4.06 4.54 15.80
CA TYR A 75 -2.86 3.78 15.47
C TYR A 75 -2.86 2.38 16.09
N ARG A 76 -3.87 2.05 16.92
CA ARG A 76 -3.91 0.79 17.65
C ARG A 76 -4.31 -0.34 16.71
N ASP A 77 -3.53 -1.41 16.73
CA ASP A 77 -3.88 -2.63 16.03
C ASP A 77 -5.13 -3.29 16.65
N GLY A 78 -5.98 -3.81 15.77
CA GLY A 78 -7.13 -4.63 16.19
C GLY A 78 -6.71 -6.01 16.68
N GLN A 79 -7.67 -6.79 17.17
CA GLN A 79 -7.44 -8.15 17.69
C GLN A 79 -7.47 -9.24 16.60
N TYR A 80 -7.75 -8.88 15.35
CA TYR A 80 -7.93 -9.85 14.27
C TYR A 80 -6.59 -10.28 13.66
N THR A 81 -6.27 -11.57 13.77
CA THR A 81 -4.97 -12.13 13.35
C THR A 81 -5.08 -13.32 12.40
N LEU A 82 -6.30 -13.74 12.03
CA LEU A 82 -6.51 -14.85 11.11
C LEU A 82 -5.88 -14.53 9.75
N GLU A 83 -5.08 -15.48 9.22
CA GLU A 83 -4.31 -15.36 7.97
C GLU A 83 -3.27 -14.22 7.92
N LEU A 84 -2.97 -13.59 9.05
CA LEU A 84 -1.91 -12.58 9.11
C LEU A 84 -0.56 -13.24 8.83
N LYS A 85 0.14 -12.76 7.80
CA LYS A 85 1.47 -13.26 7.42
C LYS A 85 2.59 -12.49 8.13
N GLU A 86 2.41 -11.19 8.31
CA GLU A 86 3.39 -10.28 8.91
C GLU A 86 2.67 -9.06 9.48
N GLN A 87 3.18 -8.54 10.60
CA GLN A 87 2.74 -7.25 11.14
C GLN A 87 3.35 -6.10 10.33
N ALA A 88 2.65 -4.97 10.24
CA ALA A 88 3.23 -3.77 9.65
C ALA A 88 4.25 -3.14 10.60
N GLU A 89 5.29 -2.52 10.05
CA GLU A 89 6.35 -1.88 10.82
C GLU A 89 6.19 -0.36 10.80
N VAL A 90 6.55 0.29 11.92
CA VAL A 90 6.53 1.75 12.00
C VAL A 90 7.58 2.34 11.06
N VAL A 91 7.14 3.19 10.13
CA VAL A 91 8.02 3.78 9.10
C VAL A 91 8.58 5.13 9.54
N SER A 92 7.71 6.07 9.91
CA SER A 92 8.11 7.41 10.37
C SER A 92 7.76 7.65 11.84
N SER A 93 6.51 7.38 12.21
CA SER A 93 5.99 7.47 13.57
C SER A 93 4.74 6.61 13.68
N ILE A 94 4.26 6.37 14.90
CA ILE A 94 3.05 5.57 15.16
C ILE A 94 1.80 6.12 14.45
N ASP A 95 1.75 7.44 14.22
CA ASP A 95 0.62 8.12 13.58
C ASP A 95 0.80 8.35 12.08
N ASP A 96 1.89 7.87 11.49
CA ASP A 96 2.24 8.13 10.08
C ASP A 96 2.41 9.63 9.75
N ALA A 97 2.95 10.42 10.69
CA ALA A 97 3.09 11.88 10.56
C ALA A 97 3.87 12.32 9.30
N ASN A 98 4.79 11.49 8.80
CA ASN A 98 5.48 11.71 7.54
C ASN A 98 5.27 10.50 6.61
N LEU A 99 4.47 10.70 5.56
CA LEU A 99 4.13 9.69 4.56
C LEU A 99 5.20 9.63 3.45
N CYS A 100 5.71 8.43 3.19
CA CYS A 100 6.82 8.18 2.27
C CYS A 100 8.06 9.02 2.62
N PRO A 101 8.65 8.81 3.82
CA PRO A 101 9.76 9.60 4.34
C PRO A 101 11.09 9.28 3.65
N LYS A 102 11.24 8.06 3.12
CA LYS A 102 12.35 7.74 2.24
C LYS A 102 12.01 8.34 0.89
N ASP A 103 12.86 9.22 0.37
CA ASP A 103 12.85 9.50 -1.05
C ASP A 103 13.02 8.15 -1.73
N VAL A 104 11.95 7.66 -2.34
CA VAL A 104 12.01 6.56 -3.28
C VAL A 104 12.64 7.19 -4.53
N ASN A 105 13.94 7.52 -4.42
CA ASN A 105 14.78 7.83 -5.55
C ASN A 105 14.73 6.58 -6.41
N ILE A 106 14.00 6.72 -7.51
CA ILE A 106 13.83 5.74 -8.57
C ILE A 106 15.19 5.58 -9.26
N ASN A 107 16.12 4.90 -8.59
CA ASN A 107 17.18 4.18 -9.27
C ASN A 107 16.72 2.73 -9.40
N MET A 108 15.65 2.54 -10.19
CA MET A 108 15.50 1.30 -10.93
C MET A 108 16.44 1.42 -12.13
N LYS A 109 17.75 1.26 -11.88
CA LYS A 109 18.70 0.86 -12.92
C LYS A 109 18.60 -0.64 -13.11
#